data_AF-A0A7C3IHG2-F1
#
_entry.id   AF-A0A7C3IHG2-F1
#
_cell.length_a   1.000
_cell.length_b   1.000
_cell.length_c   1.000
_cell.angle_alpha   90.00
_cell.angle_beta   90.00
_cell.angle_gamma   90.00
#
_symmetry.space_group_name_H-M   'P 1'
#
loop_
_entity.id
_entity.type
_entity.pdbx_description
1 polymer ?
#
loop_
_entity_poly.entity_id
_entity_poly.type
_entity_poly.pdbx_seq_one_letter_code
_entity_poly.pdbx_strand_id
1 'polypeptide(L)'
;MNETKTSIASLLDALASLLCIAWFVFPVAAGPVVNGADRIIFFPYSMPIRFIQQEGINAYTLLLLLLYLIPLFSIFRITSLFIPSRLGRFAQPEHLGVSALRVLITIPMIIAWVVPMIRYADSATYFRGLPVSIYIFAGLTAAGNIASIVIVLKLLNKRDQFVREYKEYKKALEKSTILDFIFRIRTKLFFSFIGLIALII
;
A
#
# COMPACT_ATOMS: atom_id res chain seq x y z
N MET A 1 -14.36 -32.10 -2.45
CA MET A 1 -14.20 -30.71 -2.00
C MET A 1 -12.72 -30.50 -1.76
N ASN A 2 -11.99 -29.92 -2.73
CA ASN A 2 -10.53 -29.82 -2.63
C ASN A 2 -10.17 -28.78 -1.59
N GLU A 3 -9.60 -29.23 -0.47
CA GLU A 3 -8.97 -28.35 0.51
C GLU A 3 -7.88 -27.57 -0.22
N THR A 4 -8.12 -26.28 -0.43
CA THR A 4 -7.13 -25.35 -0.98
C THR A 4 -5.97 -25.29 0.00
N LYS A 5 -4.89 -26.01 -0.32
CA LYS A 5 -3.60 -25.87 0.37
C LYS A 5 -3.30 -24.39 0.56
N THR A 6 -3.05 -24.01 1.80
CA THR A 6 -2.71 -22.65 2.19
C THR A 6 -1.47 -22.22 1.42
N SER A 7 -1.63 -21.26 0.51
CA SER A 7 -0.50 -20.74 -0.27
C SER A 7 0.47 -20.00 0.65
N ILE A 8 1.77 -20.14 0.41
CA ILE A 8 2.81 -19.35 1.08
C ILE A 8 2.49 -17.85 1.00
N ALA A 9 1.92 -17.39 -0.12
CA ALA A 9 1.50 -16.00 -0.29
C ALA A 9 0.41 -15.58 0.71
N SER A 10 -0.55 -16.46 1.00
CA SER A 10 -1.62 -16.20 1.99
C SER A 10 -1.06 -16.18 3.41
N LEU A 11 -0.10 -17.04 3.72
CA LEU A 11 0.58 -17.04 5.02
C LEU A 11 1.38 -15.74 5.23
N LEU A 12 2.18 -15.34 4.24
CA LEU A 12 2.94 -14.09 4.28
C LEU A 12 2.04 -12.86 4.41
N ASP A 13 0.88 -12.88 3.76
CA ASP A 13 -0.11 -11.80 3.87
C ASP A 13 -0.78 -11.74 5.25
N ALA A 14 -1.07 -12.89 5.86
CA ALA A 14 -1.55 -12.95 7.25
C ALA A 14 -0.48 -12.46 8.24
N LEU A 15 0.78 -12.84 8.05
CA LEU A 15 1.91 -12.34 8.84
C LEU A 15 2.10 -10.82 8.69
N ALA A 16 2.02 -10.29 7.48
CA ALA A 16 2.06 -8.85 7.23
C ALA A 16 0.90 -8.13 7.95
N SER A 17 -0.28 -8.75 7.98
CA SER A 17 -1.45 -8.21 8.69
C SER A 17 -1.28 -8.24 10.20
N LEU A 18 -0.62 -9.26 10.75
CA LEU A 18 -0.22 -9.28 12.17
C LEU A 18 0.77 -8.17 12.49
N LEU A 19 1.73 -7.89 11.60
CA LEU A 19 2.65 -6.77 11.76
C LEU A 19 1.93 -5.41 11.72
N CYS A 20 0.88 -5.26 10.91
CA CYS A 20 0.05 -4.05 10.91
C CYS A 20 -0.75 -3.88 12.22
N ILE A 21 -1.25 -4.97 12.80
CA ILE A 21 -1.90 -4.93 14.13
C ILE A 21 -0.87 -4.57 15.20
N ALA A 22 0.32 -5.18 15.18
CA ALA A 22 1.40 -4.82 16.07
C ALA A 22 1.75 -3.33 15.93
N TRP A 23 1.95 -2.85 14.71
CA TRP A 23 2.19 -1.43 14.44
C TRP A 23 1.14 -0.52 15.11
N PHE A 24 -0.14 -0.90 15.07
CA PHE A 24 -1.25 -0.11 15.61
C PHE A 24 -1.22 0.06 17.14
N VAL A 25 -0.60 -0.88 17.86
CA VAL A 25 -0.52 -0.88 19.34
C VAL A 25 0.88 -0.51 19.86
N PHE A 26 1.89 -0.44 18.99
CA PHE A 26 3.23 0.00 19.34
C PHE A 26 3.40 1.52 19.15
N PRO A 27 4.37 2.14 19.84
CA PRO A 27 4.61 3.56 19.70
C PRO A 27 5.18 3.88 18.32
N VAL A 28 4.61 4.91 17.67
CA VAL A 28 4.98 5.32 16.29
C VAL A 28 5.42 6.77 16.20
N ALA A 29 5.28 7.57 17.25
CA ALA A 29 5.84 8.91 17.23
C ALA A 29 6.01 9.44 18.65
N ALA A 30 6.80 10.50 18.77
CA ALA A 30 6.89 11.30 19.98
C ALA A 30 6.25 12.67 19.78
N GLY A 31 5.75 13.23 20.86
CA GLY A 31 5.38 14.63 21.00
C GLY A 31 6.54 15.50 21.49
N PRO A 32 6.28 16.79 21.76
CA PRO A 32 7.30 17.73 22.17
C PRO A 32 7.84 17.36 23.56
N VAL A 33 9.12 17.67 23.80
CA VAL A 33 9.70 17.60 25.14
C VAL A 33 9.37 18.90 25.85
N VAL A 34 8.47 18.86 26.84
CA VAL A 34 8.10 20.03 27.63
C VAL A 34 8.84 19.98 28.96
N ASN A 35 9.77 20.91 29.19
CA ASN A 35 10.38 21.21 30.49
C ASN A 35 10.88 20.00 31.31
N GLY A 36 11.54 19.02 30.66
CA GLY A 36 12.10 17.86 31.36
C GLY A 36 11.07 16.85 31.90
N ALA A 37 9.78 17.03 31.57
CA ALA A 37 8.72 16.08 31.88
C ALA A 37 8.69 14.90 30.88
N ASP A 38 7.94 13.86 31.25
CA ASP A 38 7.75 12.66 30.44
C ASP A 38 7.22 13.01 29.04
N ARG A 39 7.90 12.46 28.04
CA ARG A 39 7.58 12.65 26.63
C ARG A 39 6.24 12.00 26.31
N ILE A 40 5.37 12.75 25.64
CA ILE A 40 4.14 12.18 25.09
C ILE A 40 4.53 11.19 23.98
N ILE A 41 4.28 9.91 24.21
CA ILE A 41 4.43 8.88 23.18
C ILE A 41 3.07 8.70 22.51
N PHE A 42 3.07 8.73 21.19
CA PHE A 42 1.89 8.53 20.39
C PHE A 42 1.82 7.10 19.89
N PHE A 43 0.70 6.46 20.22
CA PHE A 43 0.29 5.17 19.70
C PHE A 43 -0.78 5.40 18.63
N PRO A 44 -0.77 4.70 17.48
CA PRO A 44 -1.71 4.92 16.40
C PRO A 44 -3.17 4.86 16.83
N TYR A 45 -3.52 3.93 17.72
CA TYR A 45 -4.90 3.80 18.24
C TYR A 45 -5.38 5.03 19.02
N SER A 46 -4.46 5.78 19.63
CA SER A 46 -4.78 6.93 20.47
C SER A 46 -4.64 8.26 19.74
N MET A 47 -3.87 8.29 18.64
CA MET A 47 -3.56 9.51 17.89
C MET A 47 -4.80 10.28 17.45
N PRO A 48 -5.80 9.69 16.76
CA PRO A 48 -6.92 10.46 16.23
C PRO A 48 -7.66 11.20 17.34
N ILE A 49 -7.93 10.53 18.46
CA ILE A 49 -8.65 11.10 19.60
C ILE A 49 -7.82 12.22 20.25
N ARG A 50 -6.53 12.01 20.48
CA ARG A 50 -5.65 13.01 21.10
C ARG A 50 -5.53 14.28 20.26
N PHE A 51 -5.37 14.15 18.95
CA PHE A 51 -5.28 15.30 18.06
C PHE A 51 -6.62 16.03 17.92
N ILE A 52 -7.76 15.32 17.89
CA ILE A 52 -9.09 15.95 17.92
C ILE A 52 -9.29 16.73 19.22
N GLN A 53 -8.84 16.20 20.36
CA GLN A 53 -8.94 16.91 21.64
C GLN A 53 -8.06 18.17 21.70
N GLN A 54 -6.92 18.18 21.00
CA GLN A 54 -5.99 19.32 21.00
C GLN A 54 -6.35 20.39 19.96
N GLU A 55 -6.85 19.99 18.79
CA GLU A 55 -6.98 20.87 17.62
C GLU A 55 -8.40 20.96 17.06
N GLY A 56 -9.34 20.17 17.60
CA GLY A 56 -10.68 20.03 17.05
C GLY A 56 -10.72 19.16 15.79
N ILE A 57 -11.86 19.20 15.10
CA ILE A 57 -12.07 18.44 13.86
C ILE A 57 -11.54 19.26 12.68
N ASN A 58 -10.50 18.77 12.03
CA ASN A 58 -9.93 19.34 10.81
C ASN A 58 -9.61 18.22 9.78
N ALA A 59 -9.18 18.60 8.57
CA ALA A 59 -8.89 17.65 7.51
C ALA A 59 -7.82 16.61 7.92
N TYR A 60 -6.82 17.03 8.70
CA TYR A 60 -5.77 16.14 9.20
C TYR A 60 -6.31 15.16 10.24
N THR A 61 -7.10 15.61 11.21
CA THR A 61 -7.67 14.72 12.21
C THR A 61 -8.67 13.72 11.59
N LEU A 62 -9.37 14.12 10.53
CA LEU A 62 -10.22 13.21 9.75
C LEU A 62 -9.38 12.14 9.03
N LEU A 63 -8.22 12.50 8.47
CA LEU A 63 -7.29 11.53 7.89
C LEU A 63 -6.73 10.56 8.94
N LEU A 64 -6.46 11.02 10.16
CA LEU A 64 -6.03 10.14 11.25
C LEU A 64 -7.10 9.12 11.64
N LEU A 65 -8.41 9.43 11.54
CA LEU A 65 -9.46 8.45 11.81
C LEU A 65 -9.38 7.22 10.90
N LEU A 66 -8.80 7.35 9.70
CA LEU A 66 -8.57 6.23 8.80
C LEU A 66 -7.60 5.18 9.38
N LEU A 67 -6.83 5.53 10.41
CA LEU A 67 -5.99 4.56 11.13
C LEU A 67 -6.80 3.40 11.69
N TYR A 68 -8.07 3.60 12.06
CA TYR A 68 -8.94 2.53 12.55
C TYR A 68 -9.33 1.50 11.48
N LEU A 69 -9.15 1.82 10.19
CA LEU A 69 -9.36 0.86 9.10
C LEU A 69 -8.22 -0.16 9.01
N ILE A 70 -7.03 0.16 9.53
CA ILE A 70 -5.85 -0.73 9.51
C ILE A 70 -6.11 -2.03 10.27
N PRO A 71 -6.50 -2.02 11.57
CA PRO A 71 -6.79 -3.25 12.29
C PRO A 71 -7.98 -4.01 11.67
N LEU A 72 -9.01 -3.31 11.20
CA LEU A 72 -10.17 -3.95 10.56
C LEU A 72 -9.78 -4.74 9.30
N PHE A 73 -8.99 -4.12 8.42
CA PHE A 73 -8.45 -4.79 7.24
C PHE A 73 -7.52 -5.93 7.61
N SER A 74 -6.67 -5.75 8.62
CA SER A 74 -5.73 -6.78 9.05
C SER A 74 -6.45 -8.02 9.61
N ILE A 75 -7.50 -7.82 10.42
CA ILE A 75 -8.38 -8.89 10.90
C ILE A 75 -9.05 -9.60 9.72
N PHE A 76 -9.57 -8.83 8.76
CA PHE A 76 -10.13 -9.39 7.53
C PHE A 76 -9.12 -10.26 6.78
N ARG A 77 -7.87 -9.82 6.61
CA ARG A 77 -6.82 -10.59 5.94
C ARG A 77 -6.45 -11.87 6.70
N ILE A 78 -6.30 -11.79 8.02
CA ILE A 78 -6.03 -12.97 8.86
C ILE A 78 -7.18 -13.96 8.74
N THR A 79 -8.43 -13.49 8.82
CA THR A 79 -9.63 -14.34 8.67
C THR A 79 -9.69 -14.99 7.29
N SER A 80 -9.21 -14.30 6.26
CA SER A 80 -9.17 -14.82 4.89
C SER A 80 -8.25 -16.03 4.70
N LEU A 81 -7.29 -16.24 5.61
CA LEU A 81 -6.48 -17.44 5.67
C LEU A 81 -7.32 -18.67 6.06
N PHE A 82 -8.27 -18.50 6.98
CA PHE A 82 -9.04 -19.60 7.57
C PHE A 82 -10.32 -19.92 6.78
N ILE A 83 -10.90 -18.92 6.09
CA ILE A 83 -12.17 -19.09 5.39
C ILE A 83 -12.09 -18.62 3.92
N PRO A 84 -11.12 -19.13 3.12
CA PRO A 84 -10.92 -18.67 1.75
C PRO A 84 -12.11 -18.96 0.83
N SER A 85 -12.84 -20.05 1.08
CA SER A 85 -14.00 -20.46 0.26
C SER A 85 -15.17 -19.49 0.30
N ARG A 86 -15.42 -18.83 1.46
CA ARG A 86 -16.51 -17.85 1.59
C ARG A 86 -16.16 -16.48 1.04
N LEU A 87 -14.88 -16.13 1.02
CA LEU A 87 -14.40 -14.81 0.58
C LEU A 87 -13.98 -14.77 -0.89
N GLY A 88 -13.80 -15.94 -1.52
CA GLY A 88 -13.52 -16.08 -2.94
C GLY A 88 -12.30 -15.28 -3.39
N ARG A 89 -12.49 -14.41 -4.39
CA ARG A 89 -11.40 -13.57 -4.96
C ARG A 89 -10.79 -12.62 -3.94
N PHE A 90 -11.54 -12.20 -2.92
CA PHE A 90 -11.00 -11.34 -1.89
C PHE A 90 -10.09 -12.08 -0.90
N ALA A 91 -10.10 -13.41 -0.85
CA ALA A 91 -9.10 -14.15 -0.07
C ALA A 91 -7.71 -14.10 -0.73
N GLN A 92 -7.65 -13.91 -2.05
CA GLN A 92 -6.40 -13.94 -2.80
C GLN A 92 -5.59 -12.67 -2.55
N PRO A 93 -4.33 -12.77 -2.07
CA PRO A 93 -3.49 -11.60 -1.80
C PRO A 93 -3.13 -10.84 -3.08
N GLU A 94 -3.14 -11.53 -4.23
CA GLU A 94 -2.83 -10.97 -5.56
C GLU A 94 -4.06 -10.34 -6.25
N HIS A 95 -5.19 -10.25 -5.56
CA HIS A 95 -6.35 -9.58 -6.15
C HIS A 95 -6.11 -8.07 -6.21
N LEU A 96 -6.35 -7.45 -7.37
CA LEU A 96 -6.09 -6.02 -7.60
C LEU A 96 -6.77 -5.13 -6.55
N GLY A 97 -8.03 -5.43 -6.22
CA GLY A 97 -8.77 -4.67 -5.20
C GLY A 97 -8.16 -4.79 -3.80
N VAL A 98 -7.65 -5.97 -3.44
CA VAL A 98 -6.98 -6.20 -2.14
C VAL A 98 -5.65 -5.46 -2.10
N SER A 99 -4.89 -5.52 -3.20
CA SER A 99 -3.61 -4.81 -3.33
C SER A 99 -3.79 -3.28 -3.28
N ALA A 100 -4.80 -2.75 -3.97
CA ALA A 100 -5.14 -1.33 -3.94
C ALA A 100 -5.59 -0.89 -2.53
N LEU A 101 -6.45 -1.66 -1.88
CA LEU A 101 -6.89 -1.38 -0.51
C LEU A 101 -5.71 -1.40 0.47
N ARG A 102 -4.75 -2.31 0.30
CA ARG A 102 -3.51 -2.32 1.10
C ARG A 102 -2.72 -1.02 0.93
N VAL A 103 -2.56 -0.52 -0.30
CA VAL A 103 -1.92 0.78 -0.54
C VAL A 103 -2.67 1.89 0.20
N LEU A 104 -3.99 1.96 0.04
CA LEU A 104 -4.82 2.98 0.70
C LEU A 104 -4.68 2.97 2.22
N ILE A 105 -4.54 1.79 2.83
CA ILE A 105 -4.43 1.63 4.29
C ILE A 105 -3.03 1.96 4.80
N THR A 106 -1.99 1.71 4.00
CA THR A 106 -0.62 2.07 4.35
C THR A 106 -0.33 3.57 4.27
N ILE A 107 -1.15 4.37 3.56
CA ILE A 107 -0.98 5.82 3.48
C ILE A 107 -1.19 6.49 4.86
N PRO A 108 -2.32 6.27 5.58
CA PRO A 108 -2.50 6.74 6.95
C PRO A 108 -1.38 6.30 7.91
N MET A 109 -0.82 5.09 7.73
CA MET A 109 0.31 4.63 8.53
C MET A 109 1.53 5.54 8.36
N ILE A 110 1.84 5.94 7.12
CA ILE A 110 2.93 6.88 6.82
C ILE A 110 2.61 8.27 7.38
N ILE A 111 1.37 8.74 7.29
CA ILE A 111 0.97 10.05 7.82
C ILE A 111 1.18 10.13 9.33
N ALA A 112 0.87 9.05 10.07
CA ALA A 112 1.10 8.95 11.50
C ALA A 112 2.58 9.12 11.89
N TRP A 113 3.51 8.82 10.97
CA TRP A 113 4.94 9.06 11.13
C TRP A 113 5.34 10.48 10.77
N VAL A 114 4.96 10.90 9.57
CA VAL A 114 5.45 12.12 8.94
C VAL A 114 5.00 13.36 9.70
N VAL A 115 3.75 13.40 10.17
CA VAL A 115 3.23 14.64 10.77
C VAL A 115 3.88 14.99 12.11
N PRO A 116 3.99 14.07 13.08
CA PRO A 116 4.75 14.35 14.29
C PRO A 116 6.21 14.66 14.02
N MET A 117 6.82 13.99 13.04
CA MET A 117 8.21 14.26 12.67
C MET A 117 8.38 15.68 12.14
N ILE A 118 7.56 16.13 11.18
CA ILE A 118 7.62 17.51 10.65
C ILE A 118 7.40 18.53 11.77
N ARG A 119 6.49 18.25 12.70
CA ARG A 119 6.12 19.21 13.75
C ARG A 119 7.15 19.36 14.86
N TYR A 120 7.91 18.31 15.15
CA TYR A 120 8.80 18.27 16.31
C TYR A 120 10.27 18.05 15.94
N ALA A 121 10.62 17.99 14.64
CA ALA A 121 11.98 17.80 14.15
C ALA A 121 12.94 18.97 14.44
N ASP A 122 12.42 20.14 14.80
CA ASP A 122 13.24 21.34 15.04
C ASP A 122 14.16 21.22 16.27
N SER A 123 14.02 20.16 17.08
CA SER A 123 14.88 19.93 18.24
C SER A 123 15.69 18.65 18.11
N ALA A 124 17.02 18.74 18.23
CA ALA A 124 17.88 17.54 18.32
C ALA A 124 17.50 16.63 19.51
N THR A 125 16.89 17.19 20.55
CA THR A 125 16.38 16.40 21.69
C THR A 125 15.22 15.49 21.29
N TYR A 126 14.45 15.84 20.26
CA TYR A 126 13.39 15.01 19.71
C TYR A 126 13.94 13.64 19.31
N PHE A 127 15.02 13.59 18.53
CA PHE A 127 15.56 12.34 18.02
C PHE A 127 16.28 11.49 19.08
N ARG A 128 16.92 12.12 20.09
CA ARG A 128 17.71 11.40 21.11
C ARG A 128 16.89 10.46 22.01
N GLY A 129 15.61 10.75 22.21
CA GLY A 129 14.73 9.99 23.10
C GLY A 129 13.76 9.06 22.39
N LEU A 130 13.96 8.74 21.11
CA LEU A 130 13.05 7.87 20.37
C LEU A 130 13.40 6.38 20.64
N PRO A 131 12.45 5.56 21.10
CA PRO A 131 12.68 4.12 21.25
C PRO A 131 13.03 3.47 19.91
N VAL A 132 13.88 2.45 19.91
CA VAL A 132 14.31 1.75 18.68
C VAL A 132 13.13 1.17 17.91
N SER A 133 12.06 0.76 18.60
CA SER A 133 10.83 0.24 18.00
C SER A 133 10.24 1.19 16.95
N ILE A 134 10.37 2.50 17.18
CA ILE A 134 9.86 3.52 16.28
C ILE A 134 10.53 3.41 14.90
N TYR A 135 11.85 3.34 14.85
CA TYR A 135 12.59 3.20 13.59
C TYR A 135 12.29 1.89 12.87
N ILE A 136 12.17 0.79 13.62
CA ILE A 136 11.83 -0.54 13.06
C ILE A 136 10.47 -0.47 12.36
N PHE A 137 9.45 0.05 13.05
CA PHE A 137 8.10 0.13 12.49
C PHE A 137 7.98 1.14 11.35
N ALA A 138 8.72 2.25 11.38
CA ALA A 138 8.79 3.17 10.25
C ALA A 138 9.36 2.49 8.99
N GLY A 139 10.47 1.76 9.14
CA GLY A 139 11.08 1.00 8.05
C GLY A 139 10.15 -0.09 7.49
N LEU A 140 9.50 -0.85 8.37
CA LEU A 140 8.53 -1.89 7.98
C LEU A 140 7.33 -1.29 7.22
N THR A 141 6.78 -0.18 7.69
CA THR A 141 5.65 0.51 7.01
C THR A 141 6.05 0.99 5.62
N ALA A 142 7.23 1.61 5.48
CA ALA A 142 7.73 2.07 4.19
C ALA A 142 7.97 0.90 3.22
N ALA A 143 8.64 -0.16 3.67
CA ALA A 143 8.87 -1.37 2.87
C ALA A 143 7.56 -2.04 2.46
N GLY A 144 6.58 -2.13 3.37
CA GLY A 144 5.26 -2.69 3.10
C GLY A 144 4.47 -1.87 2.07
N ASN A 145 4.52 -0.53 2.15
CA ASN A 145 3.89 0.34 1.17
C ASN A 145 4.52 0.18 -0.22
N ILE A 146 5.86 0.21 -0.33
CA ILE A 146 6.58 0.01 -1.60
C ILE A 146 6.22 -1.35 -2.21
N ALA A 147 6.27 -2.42 -1.42
CA ALA A 147 5.90 -3.75 -1.89
C ALA A 147 4.45 -3.80 -2.41
N SER A 148 3.52 -3.12 -1.72
CA SER A 148 2.12 -3.03 -2.13
C SER A 148 1.95 -2.31 -3.46
N ILE A 149 2.62 -1.17 -3.64
CA ILE A 149 2.61 -0.39 -4.89
C ILE A 149 3.17 -1.24 -6.04
N VAL A 150 4.31 -1.90 -5.83
CA VAL A 150 4.93 -2.77 -6.84
C VAL A 150 3.99 -3.89 -7.27
N ILE A 151 3.28 -4.52 -6.32
CA ILE A 151 2.28 -5.56 -6.63
C ILE A 151 1.13 -4.99 -7.45
N VAL A 152 0.56 -3.84 -7.04
CA VAL A 152 -0.51 -3.18 -7.79
C VAL A 152 -0.07 -2.88 -9.23
N LEU A 153 1.11 -2.29 -9.41
CA LEU A 153 1.65 -1.98 -10.74
C LEU A 153 1.85 -3.24 -11.59
N LYS A 154 2.39 -4.32 -11.01
CA LYS A 154 2.52 -5.61 -11.71
C LYS A 154 1.16 -6.17 -12.16
N LEU A 155 0.13 -6.04 -11.32
CA LEU A 155 -1.23 -6.51 -11.63
C LEU A 155 -1.91 -5.65 -12.71
N LEU A 156 -1.75 -4.33 -12.66
CA LEU A 156 -2.23 -3.42 -13.71
C LEU A 156 -1.54 -3.71 -15.04
N ASN A 157 -0.21 -3.85 -15.04
CA ASN A 157 0.58 -4.19 -16.22
C ASN A 157 0.23 -5.56 -16.82
N LYS A 158 -0.32 -6.49 -16.03
CA LYS A 158 -0.81 -7.79 -16.54
C LYS A 158 -2.16 -7.67 -17.25
N ARG A 159 -2.97 -6.68 -16.87
CA ARG A 159 -4.29 -6.41 -17.47
C ARG A 159 -4.19 -5.53 -18.70
N ASP A 160 -3.18 -4.68 -18.79
CA ASP A 160 -2.93 -3.85 -19.96
C ASP A 160 -2.58 -4.72 -21.18
N GLN A 161 -3.45 -4.63 -22.19
CA GLN A 161 -3.30 -5.36 -23.44
C GLN A 161 -2.03 -4.94 -24.19
N PHE A 162 -1.64 -3.67 -24.15
CA PHE A 162 -0.44 -3.18 -24.85
C PHE A 162 0.84 -3.71 -24.21
N VAL A 163 0.89 -3.80 -22.89
CA VAL A 163 2.04 -4.37 -22.17
C VAL A 163 2.14 -5.88 -22.41
N ARG A 164 1.00 -6.57 -22.53
CA ARG A 164 0.98 -8.00 -22.88
C ARG A 164 1.46 -8.23 -24.31
N GLU A 165 0.92 -7.48 -25.28
CA GLU A 165 1.35 -7.53 -26.69
C GLU A 165 2.85 -7.18 -26.82
N TYR A 166 3.34 -6.18 -26.07
CA TYR A 166 4.77 -5.83 -26.05
C TYR A 166 5.66 -6.93 -25.46
N LYS A 167 5.23 -7.61 -24.38
CA LYS A 167 6.00 -8.73 -23.79
C LYS A 167 6.00 -9.97 -24.66
N GLU A 168 4.86 -10.30 -25.26
CA GLU A 168 4.75 -11.37 -26.27
C GLU A 168 5.64 -11.05 -27.47
N TYR A 169 5.64 -9.80 -27.90
CA TYR A 169 6.52 -9.31 -28.96
C TYR A 169 8.00 -9.36 -28.57
N LYS A 170 8.41 -8.93 -27.37
CA LYS A 170 9.82 -9.03 -26.93
C LYS A 170 10.31 -10.49 -26.94
N LYS A 171 9.47 -11.42 -26.48
CA LYS A 171 9.76 -12.87 -26.56
C LYS A 171 9.79 -13.39 -28.00
N ALA A 172 8.97 -12.83 -28.89
CA ALA A 172 8.98 -13.17 -30.31
C ALA A 172 10.16 -12.52 -31.07
N LEU A 173 10.62 -11.34 -30.65
CA LEU A 173 11.75 -10.59 -31.22
C LEU A 173 13.09 -11.26 -30.92
N GLU A 174 13.19 -11.99 -29.80
CA GLU A 174 14.29 -12.94 -29.57
C GLU A 174 14.31 -14.10 -30.60
N LYS A 175 13.25 -14.27 -31.40
CA LYS A 175 13.10 -15.33 -32.42
C LYS A 175 12.78 -14.84 -33.85
N SER A 176 12.47 -13.57 -34.10
CA SER A 176 12.12 -13.07 -35.44
C SER A 176 12.61 -11.65 -35.73
N THR A 177 12.83 -11.37 -37.01
CA THR A 177 13.51 -10.18 -37.55
C THR A 177 12.68 -8.90 -37.35
N ILE A 178 13.34 -7.82 -36.88
CA ILE A 178 12.80 -6.48 -36.55
C ILE A 178 11.91 -5.84 -37.64
N LEU A 179 12.04 -6.27 -38.90
CA LEU A 179 11.28 -5.75 -40.04
C LEU A 179 9.79 -6.09 -39.99
N ASP A 180 9.42 -7.29 -39.51
CA ASP A 180 8.01 -7.71 -39.45
C ASP A 180 7.19 -6.86 -38.47
N PHE A 181 7.84 -6.31 -37.45
CA PHE A 181 7.23 -5.41 -36.47
C PHE A 181 6.85 -4.06 -37.04
N ILE A 182 7.75 -3.46 -37.84
CA ILE A 182 7.53 -2.14 -38.43
C ILE A 182 6.31 -2.20 -39.35
N PHE A 183 6.17 -3.26 -40.14
CA PHE A 183 5.01 -3.43 -41.01
C PHE A 183 3.70 -3.66 -40.24
N ARG A 184 3.72 -4.47 -39.17
CA ARG A 184 2.49 -4.80 -38.40
C ARG A 184 1.97 -3.63 -37.56
N ILE A 185 2.88 -2.82 -36.98
CA ILE A 185 2.51 -1.60 -36.26
C ILE A 185 1.94 -0.57 -37.23
N ARG A 186 2.54 -0.39 -38.41
CA ARG A 186 2.07 0.59 -39.39
C ARG A 186 0.61 0.35 -39.75
N THR A 187 0.20 -0.91 -39.95
CA THR A 187 -1.19 -1.25 -40.29
C THR A 187 -2.15 -0.97 -39.13
N LYS A 188 -1.82 -1.34 -37.88
CA LYS A 188 -2.70 -1.11 -36.73
C LYS A 188 -2.81 0.37 -36.34
N LEU A 189 -1.71 1.12 -36.41
CA LEU A 189 -1.74 2.57 -36.19
C LEU A 189 -2.60 3.26 -37.26
N PHE A 190 -2.45 2.85 -38.53
CA PHE A 190 -3.22 3.40 -39.63
C PHE A 190 -4.74 3.20 -39.47
N PHE A 191 -5.17 2.01 -39.01
CA PHE A 191 -6.59 1.78 -38.68
C PHE A 191 -7.08 2.63 -37.50
N SER A 192 -6.24 2.80 -36.47
CA SER A 192 -6.60 3.65 -35.32
C SER A 192 -6.71 5.13 -35.69
N PHE A 193 -5.87 5.60 -36.61
CA PHE A 193 -5.93 6.97 -37.15
C PHE A 193 -7.10 7.17 -38.11
N ILE A 194 -7.43 6.19 -38.96
CA ILE A 194 -8.65 6.24 -39.80
C ILE A 194 -9.91 6.32 -38.94
N GLY A 195 -10.01 5.50 -37.89
CA GLY A 195 -11.14 5.53 -36.96
C GLY A 195 -11.27 6.87 -36.24
N LEU A 196 -10.15 7.51 -35.89
CA LEU A 196 -10.13 8.84 -35.28
C LEU A 196 -10.52 9.94 -36.28
N ILE A 197 -10.03 9.88 -37.53
CA ILE A 197 -10.34 10.84 -38.58
C ILE A 197 -11.82 10.74 -38.99
N ALA A 198 -12.37 9.53 -39.10
CA ALA A 198 -13.78 9.29 -39.38
C ALA A 198 -14.73 9.70 -38.23
N LEU A 199 -14.21 9.94 -37.04
CA LEU A 199 -14.97 10.40 -35.88
C LEU A 199 -14.93 11.94 -35.74
N ILE A 200 -13.96 12.60 -36.36
CA ILE A 200 -13.76 14.05 -36.33
C ILE A 200 -14.46 14.74 -37.52
N ILE A 201 -14.56 14.05 -38.67
CA ILE A 201 -15.36 14.47 -39.84
C ILE A 201 -16.80 14.05 -39.65
#